data_AF-A0A328SCE9-F1
#
_entry.id   AF-A0A328SCE9-F1
#
_cell.length_a   1.000
_cell.length_b   1.000
_cell.length_c   1.000
_cell.angle_alpha   90.00
_cell.angle_beta   90.00
_cell.angle_gamma   90.00
#
_symmetry.space_group_name_H-M   'P 1'
#
loop_
_entity.id
_entity.type
_entity.pdbx_description
1 polymer ?
#
loop_
_entity_poly.entity_id
_entity_poly.type
_entity_poly.pdbx_seq_one_letter_code
_entity_poly.pdbx_strand_id
1 'polypeptide(L)'
;MKNILIIMYKLSNMDYIYIDESGDLGNKGSKFFVMAGIKVNNPRLLERMITKTRRTYKKEIGKSNEIKGTTTPSKVKKSILKRLNKIDAKIFIIIFNKKNKYKIDYNYDNHRLYDILSSELIKLIKINTTTEILIDRTKTNKEKIKNLNSTLIENIQNPLKHKITIKQVDSLKYKGVQIADIISWSTFQHVENNNKEYLKIIENTIIKQIYED
;
A
#
# COMPACT_ATOMS: atom_id res chain seq x y z
N MET A 1 -40.32 -20.94 -2.53
CA MET A 1 -39.81 -19.81 -1.72
C MET A 1 -38.51 -20.13 -0.99
N LYS A 2 -37.46 -20.65 -1.66
CA LYS A 2 -36.13 -20.89 -1.04
C LYS A 2 -34.95 -20.16 -1.71
N ASN A 3 -35.18 -19.47 -2.83
CA ASN A 3 -34.11 -18.80 -3.59
C ASN A 3 -33.92 -17.31 -3.27
N ILE A 4 -34.81 -16.69 -2.48
CA ILE A 4 -34.70 -15.26 -2.14
C ILE A 4 -33.81 -15.05 -0.90
N LEU A 5 -33.70 -16.04 0.00
CA LEU A 5 -32.96 -15.90 1.26
C LEU A 5 -31.43 -16.03 1.10
N ILE A 6 -30.94 -16.63 0.02
CA ILE A 6 -29.50 -16.77 -0.25
C ILE A 6 -28.87 -15.44 -0.72
N ILE A 7 -29.67 -14.50 -1.21
CA ILE A 7 -29.18 -13.19 -1.70
C ILE A 7 -28.94 -12.20 -0.56
N MET A 8 -29.57 -12.39 0.61
CA MET A 8 -29.45 -11.48 1.77
C MET A 8 -28.21 -11.70 2.66
N TYR A 9 -27.42 -12.76 2.43
CA TYR A 9 -26.16 -13.02 3.14
C TYR A 9 -24.91 -12.82 2.30
N LYS A 10 -25.01 -12.11 1.17
CA LYS A 10 -23.84 -11.45 0.62
C LYS A 10 -23.51 -10.31 1.59
N LEU A 11 -22.75 -10.63 2.64
CA LEU A 11 -21.96 -9.68 3.44
C LEU A 11 -21.64 -8.53 2.51
N SER A 12 -22.04 -7.31 2.85
CA SER A 12 -21.68 -6.12 2.08
C SER A 12 -20.20 -6.24 1.70
N ASN A 13 -19.92 -6.64 0.45
CA ASN A 13 -18.55 -6.91 0.04
C ASN A 13 -17.87 -5.56 0.14
N MET A 14 -16.99 -5.40 1.10
CA MET A 14 -16.26 -4.17 1.33
C MET A 14 -14.80 -4.44 1.07
N ASP A 15 -14.20 -3.66 0.20
CA ASP A 15 -12.78 -3.75 -0.07
C ASP A 15 -12.02 -2.82 0.87
N TYR A 16 -10.80 -3.24 1.21
CA TYR A 16 -9.87 -2.48 2.03
C TYR A 16 -8.58 -2.34 1.24
N ILE A 17 -8.10 -1.11 1.11
CA ILE A 17 -6.86 -0.79 0.42
C ILE A 17 -5.92 -0.19 1.46
N TYR A 18 -4.75 -0.78 1.65
CA TYR A 18 -3.70 -0.25 2.52
C TYR A 18 -2.56 0.29 1.65
N ILE A 19 -2.09 1.49 1.93
CA ILE A 19 -1.05 2.18 1.16
C ILE A 19 0.09 2.59 2.08
N ASP A 20 1.32 2.36 1.63
CA ASP A 20 2.55 2.83 2.25
C ASP A 20 3.63 3.04 1.18
N GLU A 21 4.72 3.70 1.55
CA GLU A 21 5.82 4.08 0.67
C GLU A 21 7.19 3.60 1.15
N SER A 22 8.19 3.72 0.28
CA SER A 22 9.59 3.55 0.63
C SER A 22 10.48 4.44 -0.25
N GLY A 23 11.57 4.94 0.34
CA GLY A 23 12.38 6.02 -0.22
C GLY A 23 11.86 7.40 0.20
N ASP A 24 12.50 8.45 -0.32
CA ASP A 24 12.15 9.84 -0.02
C ASP A 24 11.92 10.62 -1.32
N LEU A 25 11.09 11.68 -1.27
CA LEU A 25 10.87 12.60 -2.40
C LEU A 25 11.84 13.79 -2.42
N GLY A 26 12.74 13.87 -1.44
CA GLY A 26 13.77 14.89 -1.34
C GLY A 26 14.78 14.81 -2.49
N ASN A 27 15.50 15.91 -2.70
CA ASN A 27 16.53 15.98 -3.74
C ASN A 27 17.82 15.23 -3.35
N LYS A 28 18.01 14.97 -2.05
CA LYS A 28 19.11 14.16 -1.50
C LYS A 28 18.51 12.92 -0.88
N GLY A 29 19.11 11.75 -1.10
CA GLY A 29 18.64 10.49 -0.54
C GLY A 29 18.56 9.39 -1.59
N SER A 30 17.45 8.66 -1.63
CA SER A 30 17.24 7.57 -2.59
C SER A 30 17.22 8.08 -4.04
N LYS A 31 17.41 7.20 -5.02
CA LYS A 31 17.15 7.51 -6.44
C LYS A 31 15.70 7.26 -6.79
N PHE A 32 15.10 6.27 -6.17
CA PHE A 32 13.71 5.87 -6.41
C PHE A 32 12.82 6.23 -5.23
N PHE A 33 11.55 6.47 -5.54
CA PHE A 33 10.45 6.49 -4.59
C PHE A 33 9.46 5.42 -5.02
N VAL A 34 9.02 4.59 -4.08
CA VAL A 34 8.11 3.48 -4.33
C VAL A 34 6.88 3.66 -3.47
N MET A 35 5.70 3.48 -4.06
CA MET A 35 4.46 3.41 -3.30
C MET A 35 3.74 2.10 -3.62
N ALA A 36 3.28 1.41 -2.59
CA ALA A 36 2.59 0.14 -2.70
C ALA A 36 1.19 0.23 -2.09
N GLY A 37 0.22 -0.35 -2.80
CA GLY A 37 -1.14 -0.57 -2.34
C GLY A 37 -1.46 -2.06 -2.29
N ILE A 38 -2.10 -2.52 -1.22
CA ILE A 38 -2.65 -3.88 -1.13
C ILE A 38 -4.16 -3.81 -0.94
N LYS A 39 -4.89 -4.45 -1.85
CA LYS A 39 -6.36 -4.55 -1.85
C LYS A 39 -6.79 -5.94 -1.37
N VAL A 40 -7.67 -5.98 -0.36
CA VAL A 40 -8.27 -7.21 0.19
C VAL A 40 -9.75 -7.01 0.48
N ASN A 41 -10.55 -8.07 0.39
CA ASN A 41 -11.98 -8.03 0.77
C ASN A 41 -12.21 -8.35 2.26
N ASN A 42 -11.17 -8.79 2.97
CA ASN A 42 -11.25 -9.16 4.38
C ASN A 42 -9.97 -8.74 5.12
N PRO A 43 -10.00 -7.62 5.87
CA PRO A 43 -8.83 -7.05 6.52
C PRO A 43 -8.30 -7.95 7.65
N ARG A 44 -9.17 -8.81 8.22
CA ARG A 44 -8.78 -9.77 9.27
C ARG A 44 -7.75 -10.78 8.79
N LEU A 45 -7.65 -11.03 7.47
CA LEU A 45 -6.62 -11.91 6.91
C LEU A 45 -5.21 -11.33 7.13
N LEU A 46 -5.04 -10.03 6.88
CA LEU A 46 -3.77 -9.32 7.10
C LEU A 46 -3.46 -9.21 8.60
N GLU A 47 -4.47 -8.88 9.42
CA GLU A 47 -4.30 -8.81 10.87
C GLU A 47 -3.87 -10.14 11.49
N ARG A 48 -4.52 -11.24 11.09
CA ARG A 48 -4.17 -12.60 11.51
C ARG A 48 -2.76 -12.97 11.04
N MET A 49 -2.40 -12.59 9.82
CA MET A 49 -1.06 -12.83 9.29
C MET A 49 0.02 -12.17 10.15
N ILE A 50 -0.09 -10.86 10.40
CA ILE A 50 0.86 -10.11 11.24
C ILE A 50 0.88 -10.67 12.67
N THR A 51 -0.29 -10.96 13.25
CA THR A 51 -0.38 -11.50 14.61
C THR A 51 0.30 -12.86 14.72
N LYS A 52 0.08 -13.75 13.73
CA LYS A 52 0.72 -15.06 13.68
C LYS A 52 2.22 -14.92 13.48
N THR A 53 2.68 -14.03 12.60
CA THR A 53 4.10 -13.75 12.40
C THR A 53 4.77 -13.30 13.69
N ARG A 54 4.18 -12.35 14.43
CA ARG A 54 4.71 -11.90 15.72
C ARG A 54 4.81 -13.02 16.76
N ARG A 55 3.83 -13.92 16.79
CA ARG A 55 3.86 -15.10 17.68
C ARG A 55 4.95 -16.09 17.27
N THR A 56 5.05 -16.39 15.97
CA THR A 56 6.01 -17.37 15.45
C THR A 56 7.46 -16.88 15.57
N TYR A 57 7.71 -15.59 15.34
CA TYR A 57 9.05 -15.00 15.29
C TYR A 57 9.31 -14.04 16.48
N LYS A 58 8.74 -14.36 17.65
CA LYS A 58 8.84 -13.51 18.85
C LYS A 58 10.29 -13.24 19.24
N LYS A 59 11.18 -14.23 19.10
CA LYS A 59 12.60 -14.09 19.44
C LYS A 59 13.32 -13.17 18.46
N GLU A 60 13.01 -13.27 17.17
CA GLU A 60 13.63 -12.47 16.11
C GLU A 60 13.11 -11.03 16.05
N ILE A 61 11.84 -10.80 16.36
CA ILE A 61 11.21 -9.45 16.38
C ILE A 61 11.48 -8.74 17.71
N GLY A 62 11.73 -9.49 18.78
CA GLY A 62 11.97 -8.96 20.12
C GLY A 62 10.74 -8.26 20.71
N LYS A 63 10.97 -7.16 21.43
CA LYS A 63 9.92 -6.37 22.09
C LYS A 63 9.19 -5.39 21.15
N SER A 64 9.58 -5.31 19.87
CA SER A 64 8.93 -4.40 18.93
C SER A 64 7.44 -4.73 18.80
N ASN A 65 6.61 -3.69 18.86
CA ASN A 65 5.18 -3.81 18.63
C ASN A 65 4.81 -3.78 17.15
N GLU A 66 5.76 -3.44 16.29
CA GLU A 66 5.58 -3.19 14.87
C GLU A 66 6.54 -4.02 14.03
N ILE A 67 6.03 -4.52 12.91
CA ILE A 67 6.83 -5.11 11.83
C ILE A 67 7.08 -4.00 10.81
N LYS A 68 8.35 -3.73 10.51
CA LYS A 68 8.78 -2.76 9.49
C LYS A 68 9.68 -3.36 8.42
N GLY A 69 9.65 -2.84 7.20
CA GLY A 69 10.49 -3.25 6.08
C GLY A 69 11.98 -3.13 6.40
N THR A 70 12.37 -2.03 7.04
CA THR A 70 13.76 -1.69 7.35
C THR A 70 14.35 -2.56 8.47
N THR A 71 13.64 -2.73 9.58
CA THR A 71 14.19 -3.36 10.80
C THR A 71 13.83 -4.83 10.97
N THR A 72 12.80 -5.34 10.29
CA THR A 72 12.38 -6.74 10.43
C THR A 72 13.44 -7.66 9.79
N PRO A 73 13.86 -8.76 10.45
CA PRO A 73 14.83 -9.69 9.90
C PRO A 73 14.38 -10.32 8.57
N SER A 74 15.34 -10.56 7.65
CA SER A 74 15.05 -11.07 6.29
C SER A 74 14.18 -12.34 6.28
N LYS A 75 14.49 -13.31 7.16
CA LYS A 75 13.70 -14.56 7.31
C LYS A 75 12.23 -14.29 7.61
N VAL A 76 11.95 -13.31 8.46
CA VAL A 76 10.59 -12.93 8.86
C VAL A 76 9.88 -12.25 7.68
N LYS A 77 10.54 -11.30 7.00
CA LYS A 77 10.00 -10.64 5.80
C LYS A 77 9.64 -11.64 4.71
N LYS A 78 10.55 -12.57 4.38
CA LYS A 78 10.28 -13.66 3.42
C LYS A 78 9.09 -14.52 3.84
N SER A 79 8.95 -14.82 5.13
CA SER A 79 7.78 -15.58 5.61
C SER A 79 6.47 -14.81 5.46
N ILE A 80 6.46 -13.49 5.63
CA ILE A 80 5.27 -12.66 5.43
C ILE A 80 4.88 -12.68 3.95
N LEU A 81 5.83 -12.38 3.06
CA LEU A 81 5.61 -12.37 1.61
C LEU A 81 5.10 -13.73 1.10
N LYS A 82 5.67 -14.84 1.55
CA LYS A 82 5.19 -16.19 1.19
C LYS A 82 3.78 -16.50 1.69
N ARG A 83 3.35 -15.91 2.81
CA ARG A 83 1.99 -16.08 3.34
C ARG A 83 1.00 -15.16 2.62
N LEU A 84 1.47 -14.02 2.12
CA LEU A 84 0.69 -13.09 1.32
C LEU A 84 0.18 -13.74 0.02
N ASN A 85 0.99 -14.56 -0.64
CA ASN A 85 0.54 -15.29 -1.84
C ASN A 85 -0.60 -16.31 -1.57
N LYS A 86 -0.88 -16.63 -0.31
CA LYS A 86 -1.94 -17.58 0.08
C LYS A 86 -3.28 -16.92 0.40
N ILE A 87 -3.36 -15.60 0.31
CA ILE A 87 -4.60 -14.85 0.52
C ILE A 87 -5.05 -14.23 -0.80
N ASP A 88 -6.36 -14.07 -0.97
CA ASP A 88 -6.92 -13.34 -2.10
C ASP A 88 -6.69 -11.83 -1.89
N ALA A 89 -5.54 -11.37 -2.36
CA ALA A 89 -5.09 -9.99 -2.30
C ALA A 89 -4.55 -9.58 -3.67
N LYS A 90 -4.80 -8.32 -4.05
CA LYS A 90 -4.19 -7.71 -5.23
C LYS A 90 -3.22 -6.62 -4.80
N ILE A 91 -2.04 -6.62 -5.39
CA ILE A 91 -0.96 -5.70 -5.04
C ILE A 91 -0.72 -4.76 -6.21
N PHE A 92 -0.61 -3.48 -5.91
CA PHE A 92 -0.39 -2.41 -6.87
C PHE A 92 0.86 -1.67 -6.44
N ILE A 93 1.78 -1.44 -7.35
CA ILE A 93 3.04 -0.77 -7.05
C ILE A 93 3.31 0.25 -8.13
N ILE A 94 3.67 1.45 -7.70
CA ILE A 94 4.27 2.44 -8.57
C ILE A 94 5.74 2.64 -8.20
N ILE A 95 6.57 2.79 -9.22
CA ILE A 95 7.99 3.07 -9.08
C ILE A 95 8.24 4.40 -9.77
N PHE A 96 8.77 5.36 -9.02
CA PHE A 96 9.11 6.67 -9.53
C PHE A 96 10.62 6.91 -9.42
N ASN A 97 11.28 7.11 -10.57
CA ASN A 97 12.66 7.55 -10.61
C ASN A 97 12.71 9.07 -10.43
N LYS A 98 13.36 9.56 -9.37
CA LYS A 98 13.41 10.99 -9.08
C LYS A 98 14.12 11.82 -10.15
N LYS A 99 14.89 11.19 -11.05
CA LYS A 99 15.42 11.87 -12.24
C LYS A 99 14.30 12.49 -13.09
N ASN A 100 13.07 11.94 -13.03
CA ASN A 100 11.91 12.39 -13.81
C ASN A 100 11.08 13.47 -13.10
N LYS A 101 11.54 14.04 -11.97
CA LYS A 101 10.80 15.07 -11.19
C LYS A 101 10.46 16.30 -12.04
N TYR A 102 11.34 16.66 -12.97
CA TYR A 102 11.12 17.77 -13.92
C TYR A 102 9.91 17.58 -14.84
N LYS A 103 9.43 16.33 -15.04
CA LYS A 103 8.24 16.04 -15.87
C LYS A 103 6.92 16.34 -15.16
N ILE A 104 6.94 16.54 -13.84
CA ILE A 104 5.73 16.58 -13.00
C ILE A 104 5.55 17.95 -12.34
N ASP A 105 6.59 18.46 -11.70
CA ASP A 105 6.50 19.64 -10.86
C ASP A 105 7.76 20.49 -10.96
N TYR A 106 7.63 21.64 -11.62
CA TYR A 106 8.69 22.64 -11.74
C TYR A 106 9.02 23.32 -10.40
N ASN A 107 8.10 23.31 -9.43
CA ASN A 107 8.28 23.94 -8.13
C ASN A 107 8.87 23.00 -7.07
N TYR A 108 9.10 21.73 -7.41
CA TYR A 108 9.71 20.71 -6.56
C TYR A 108 9.03 20.51 -5.19
N ASP A 109 7.72 20.76 -5.05
CA ASP A 109 7.01 20.56 -3.79
C ASP A 109 6.76 19.07 -3.55
N ASN A 110 7.46 18.51 -2.57
CA ASN A 110 7.35 17.10 -2.21
C ASN A 110 5.93 16.71 -1.75
N HIS A 111 5.16 17.63 -1.17
CA HIS A 111 3.78 17.33 -0.79
C HIS A 111 2.89 17.16 -2.02
N ARG A 112 2.99 18.08 -2.97
CA ARG A 112 2.28 18.00 -4.25
C ARG A 112 2.71 16.77 -5.05
N LEU A 113 4.01 16.50 -5.11
CA LEU A 113 4.54 15.33 -5.78
C LEU A 113 4.02 14.03 -5.16
N TYR A 114 3.95 13.95 -3.82
CA TYR A 114 3.32 12.83 -3.14
C TYR A 114 1.86 12.64 -3.55
N ASP A 115 1.08 13.73 -3.63
CA ASP A 115 -0.34 13.67 -3.98
C ASP A 115 -0.54 13.20 -5.43
N ILE A 116 0.32 13.64 -6.36
CA ILE A 116 0.34 13.18 -7.75
C ILE A 116 0.70 11.69 -7.83
N LEU A 117 1.76 11.25 -7.15
CA LEU A 117 2.17 9.85 -7.16
C LEU A 117 1.12 8.94 -6.51
N SER A 118 0.50 9.38 -5.41
CA SER A 118 -0.62 8.67 -4.80
C SER A 118 -1.79 8.51 -5.76
N SER A 119 -2.05 9.53 -6.58
CA SER A 119 -3.08 9.49 -7.62
C SER A 119 -2.71 8.55 -8.76
N GLU A 120 -1.44 8.46 -9.15
CA GLU A 120 -0.99 7.47 -10.13
C GLU A 120 -1.15 6.04 -9.62
N LEU A 121 -0.91 5.78 -8.32
CA LEU A 121 -1.20 4.48 -7.72
C LEU A 121 -2.70 4.18 -7.72
N ILE A 122 -3.55 5.13 -7.30
CA ILE A 122 -5.00 4.87 -7.18
C ILE A 122 -5.68 4.62 -8.53
N LYS A 123 -5.17 5.23 -9.61
CA LYS A 123 -5.64 4.97 -10.98
C LYS A 123 -5.50 3.50 -11.40
N LEU A 124 -4.58 2.75 -10.79
CA LEU A 124 -4.42 1.31 -11.06
C LEU A 124 -5.53 0.47 -10.41
N ILE A 125 -6.29 1.04 -9.46
CA ILE A 125 -7.20 0.29 -8.61
C ILE A 125 -8.66 0.56 -9.02
N LYS A 126 -9.28 -0.46 -9.64
CA LYS A 126 -10.73 -0.43 -9.92
C LYS A 126 -11.55 -0.68 -8.66
N ILE A 127 -12.49 0.22 -8.40
CA ILE A 127 -13.46 0.13 -7.30
C ILE A 127 -14.75 -0.51 -7.83
N ASN A 128 -15.08 -1.69 -7.29
CA ASN A 128 -16.26 -2.47 -7.66
C ASN A 128 -17.22 -2.67 -6.48
N THR A 129 -16.88 -2.11 -5.32
CA THR A 129 -17.63 -2.25 -4.08
C THR A 129 -17.36 -1.05 -3.16
N THR A 130 -18.10 -0.93 -2.06
CA THR A 130 -17.77 0.03 -0.99
C THR A 130 -16.34 -0.22 -0.54
N THR A 131 -15.52 0.84 -0.46
CA THR A 131 -14.08 0.69 -0.21
C THR A 131 -13.58 1.65 0.87
N GLU A 132 -12.73 1.14 1.76
CA GLU A 132 -11.94 1.97 2.67
C GLU A 132 -10.47 1.96 2.28
N ILE A 133 -9.92 3.16 2.08
CA ILE A 133 -8.53 3.41 1.73
C ILE A 133 -7.82 3.93 2.98
N LEU A 134 -6.79 3.21 3.39
CA LEU A 134 -6.05 3.39 4.64
C LEU A 134 -4.59 3.65 4.28
N ILE A 135 -4.16 4.89 4.41
CA ILE A 135 -2.81 5.33 4.05
C ILE A 135 -2.00 5.48 5.33
N ASP A 136 -0.73 5.06 5.34
CA ASP A 136 0.14 5.41 6.46
C ASP A 136 0.19 6.93 6.67
N ARG A 137 0.51 7.34 7.90
CA ARG A 137 0.46 8.76 8.25
C ARG A 137 1.60 9.54 7.59
N THR A 138 1.27 10.34 6.58
CA THR A 138 2.23 11.17 5.84
C THR A 138 2.04 12.68 6.03
N LYS A 139 0.84 13.12 6.44
CA LYS A 139 0.52 14.55 6.61
C LYS A 139 -0.12 14.80 7.98
N THR A 140 0.31 15.87 8.65
CA THR A 140 -0.24 16.31 9.94
C THR A 140 -1.18 17.51 9.81
N ASN A 141 -1.05 18.31 8.75
CA ASN A 141 -1.90 19.47 8.49
C ASN A 141 -3.24 19.05 7.86
N LYS A 142 -4.36 19.48 8.45
CA LYS A 142 -5.73 19.12 8.03
C LYS A 142 -6.05 19.49 6.58
N GLU A 143 -5.57 20.64 6.10
CA GLU A 143 -5.79 21.09 4.73
C GLU A 143 -5.03 20.21 3.74
N LYS A 144 -3.76 19.89 4.03
CA LYS A 144 -2.98 18.95 3.21
C LYS A 144 -3.62 17.56 3.15
N ILE A 145 -4.20 17.08 4.26
CA ILE A 145 -4.94 15.82 4.29
C ILE A 145 -6.18 15.91 3.39
N LYS A 146 -6.94 17.01 3.46
CA LYS A 146 -8.12 17.23 2.62
C LYS A 146 -7.75 17.26 1.14
N ASN A 147 -6.68 17.97 0.78
CA ASN A 147 -6.21 18.08 -0.61
C ASN A 147 -5.79 16.72 -1.18
N LEU A 148 -5.03 15.93 -0.43
CA LEU A 148 -4.71 14.55 -0.81
C LEU A 148 -5.98 13.72 -1.03
N ASN A 149 -6.92 13.75 -0.07
CA ASN A 149 -8.16 12.98 -0.17
C ASN A 149 -9.00 13.39 -1.39
N SER A 150 -9.14 14.68 -1.67
CA SER A 150 -9.85 15.18 -2.85
C SER A 150 -9.18 14.69 -4.13
N THR A 151 -7.85 14.83 -4.22
CA THR A 151 -7.09 14.42 -5.41
C THR A 151 -7.24 12.91 -5.68
N LEU A 152 -7.21 12.10 -4.63
CA LEU A 152 -7.44 10.65 -4.74
C LEU A 152 -8.85 10.32 -5.21
N ILE A 153 -9.88 10.99 -4.67
CA ILE A 153 -11.27 10.78 -5.08
C ILE A 153 -11.49 11.17 -6.55
N GLU A 154 -10.85 12.23 -7.02
CA GLU A 154 -10.98 12.67 -8.43
C GLU A 154 -10.34 11.70 -9.42
N ASN A 155 -9.27 10.99 -9.00
CA ASN A 155 -8.50 10.11 -9.87
C ASN A 155 -8.88 8.61 -9.76
N ILE A 156 -9.79 8.26 -8.85
CA ILE A 156 -10.15 6.86 -8.60
C ILE A 156 -11.11 6.31 -9.66
N GLN A 157 -10.87 5.07 -10.10
CA GLN A 157 -11.77 4.40 -11.03
C GLN A 157 -12.97 3.79 -10.31
N ASN A 158 -14.05 4.57 -10.17
CA ASN A 158 -15.28 4.18 -9.49
C ASN A 158 -16.54 4.42 -10.36
N PRO A 159 -16.70 3.69 -11.49
CA PRO A 159 -17.76 3.96 -12.47
C PRO A 159 -19.17 3.81 -11.90
N LEU A 160 -19.34 2.93 -10.91
CA LEU A 160 -20.62 2.65 -10.26
C LEU A 160 -20.86 3.53 -9.02
N LYS A 161 -20.00 4.53 -8.77
CA LYS A 161 -20.12 5.49 -7.66
C LYS A 161 -20.30 4.82 -6.28
N HIS A 162 -19.60 3.71 -6.03
CA HIS A 162 -19.58 3.08 -4.72
C HIS A 162 -19.06 4.04 -3.65
N LYS A 163 -19.49 3.85 -2.40
CA LYS A 163 -19.00 4.64 -1.28
C LYS A 163 -17.51 4.39 -1.06
N ILE A 164 -16.73 5.47 -1.02
CA ILE A 164 -15.30 5.43 -0.72
C ILE A 164 -15.04 6.24 0.55
N THR A 165 -14.20 5.72 1.43
CA THR A 165 -13.69 6.46 2.59
C THR A 165 -12.17 6.44 2.58
N ILE A 166 -11.53 7.59 2.76
CA ILE A 166 -10.06 7.71 2.78
C ILE A 166 -9.62 8.23 4.15
N LYS A 167 -8.68 7.54 4.77
CA LYS A 167 -8.13 7.90 6.09
C LYS A 167 -6.63 7.71 6.12
N GLN A 168 -5.95 8.62 6.82
CA GLN A 168 -4.59 8.37 7.30
C GLN A 168 -4.66 7.64 8.65
N VAL A 169 -3.86 6.61 8.80
CA VAL A 169 -3.93 5.70 9.94
C VAL A 169 -2.57 5.42 10.56
N ASP A 170 -2.61 4.84 11.76
CA ASP A 170 -1.42 4.37 12.48
C ASP A 170 -1.22 2.87 12.21
N SER A 171 -0.04 2.49 11.74
CA SER A 171 0.34 1.11 11.42
C SER A 171 0.23 0.15 12.62
N LEU A 172 0.34 0.63 13.87
CA LEU A 172 0.13 -0.19 15.07
C LEU A 172 -1.32 -0.63 15.21
N LYS A 173 -2.25 0.25 14.82
CA LYS A 173 -3.70 -0.03 14.84
C LYS A 173 -4.14 -0.79 13.59
N TYR A 174 -3.59 -0.45 12.44
CA TYR A 174 -3.97 -1.03 11.14
C TYR A 174 -2.83 -1.84 10.54
N LYS A 175 -2.76 -3.12 10.92
CA LYS A 175 -1.71 -4.07 10.53
C LYS A 175 -1.57 -4.27 9.01
N GLY A 176 -2.58 -3.93 8.22
CA GLY A 176 -2.49 -3.95 6.76
C GLY A 176 -1.49 -2.94 6.21
N VAL A 177 -1.27 -1.81 6.90
CA VAL A 177 -0.24 -0.83 6.55
C VAL A 177 1.16 -1.43 6.70
N GLN A 178 1.40 -2.19 7.77
CA GLN A 178 2.69 -2.91 7.93
C GLN A 178 2.95 -3.89 6.78
N ILE A 179 1.91 -4.45 6.15
CA ILE A 179 2.08 -5.29 4.95
C ILE A 179 2.44 -4.44 3.74
N ALA A 180 1.78 -3.28 3.56
CA ALA A 180 2.12 -2.32 2.52
C ALA A 180 3.57 -1.82 2.65
N ASP A 181 4.07 -1.52 3.85
CA ASP A 181 5.47 -1.19 4.15
C ASP A 181 6.43 -2.30 3.68
N ILE A 182 6.14 -3.57 4.03
CA ILE A 182 6.97 -4.70 3.58
C ILE A 182 6.99 -4.77 2.05
N ILE A 183 5.88 -4.50 1.35
CA ILE A 183 5.80 -4.55 -0.11
C ILE A 183 6.57 -3.38 -0.76
N SER A 184 6.35 -2.15 -0.29
CA SER A 184 7.03 -0.95 -0.79
C SER A 184 8.53 -1.10 -0.58
N TRP A 185 8.96 -1.50 0.61
CA TRP A 185 10.36 -1.78 0.92
C TRP A 185 10.95 -2.90 0.07
N SER A 186 10.23 -4.00 -0.13
CA SER A 186 10.70 -5.13 -0.95
C SER A 186 10.96 -4.72 -2.40
N THR A 187 10.12 -3.84 -2.95
CA THR A 187 10.30 -3.29 -4.28
C THR A 187 11.42 -2.24 -4.31
N PHE A 188 11.51 -1.40 -3.28
CA PHE A 188 12.60 -0.45 -3.12
C PHE A 188 13.97 -1.13 -3.11
N GLN A 189 14.11 -2.26 -2.39
CA GLN A 189 15.33 -3.06 -2.39
C GLN A 189 15.71 -3.56 -3.79
N HIS A 190 14.73 -3.86 -4.63
CA HIS A 190 14.97 -4.29 -6.01
C HIS A 190 15.53 -3.17 -6.87
N VAL A 191 14.92 -1.97 -6.83
CA VAL A 191 15.27 -0.86 -7.71
C VAL A 191 16.45 -0.03 -7.22
N GLU A 192 16.55 0.20 -5.91
CA GLU A 192 17.60 1.04 -5.32
C GLU A 192 18.87 0.24 -5.07
N ASN A 193 18.73 -0.95 -4.49
CA ASN A 193 19.85 -1.75 -3.96
C ASN A 193 20.17 -2.99 -4.81
N ASN A 194 19.51 -3.15 -5.96
CA ASN A 194 19.64 -4.31 -6.85
C ASN A 194 19.39 -5.67 -6.16
N ASN A 195 18.72 -5.68 -5.01
CA ASN A 195 18.37 -6.89 -4.27
C ASN A 195 17.00 -7.37 -4.71
N LYS A 196 16.99 -8.31 -5.66
CA LYS A 196 15.78 -8.83 -6.29
C LYS A 196 15.07 -9.91 -5.46
N GLU A 197 15.61 -10.34 -4.31
CA GLU A 197 15.11 -11.54 -3.63
C GLU A 197 13.69 -11.40 -3.12
N TYR A 198 13.31 -10.19 -2.66
CA TYR A 198 12.03 -9.98 -2.01
C TYR A 198 10.90 -9.82 -3.00
N LEU A 199 11.07 -8.97 -4.02
CA LEU A 199 10.07 -8.73 -5.05
C LEU A 199 9.72 -10.01 -5.81
N LYS A 200 10.70 -10.89 -6.05
CA LYS A 200 10.48 -12.20 -6.70
C LYS A 200 9.54 -13.13 -5.92
N ILE A 201 9.34 -12.92 -4.62
CA ILE A 201 8.43 -13.73 -3.82
C ILE A 201 6.98 -13.27 -4.03
N ILE A 202 6.75 -12.02 -4.40
CA ILE A 202 5.42 -11.42 -4.40
C ILE A 202 4.67 -11.79 -5.69
N GLU A 203 3.52 -12.44 -5.55
CA GLU A 203 2.63 -12.79 -6.66
C GLU A 203 1.45 -11.80 -6.77
N ASN A 204 0.70 -11.85 -7.87
CA ASN A 204 -0.51 -11.02 -8.10
C ASN A 204 -0.26 -9.51 -7.99
N THR A 205 0.87 -9.07 -8.56
CA THR A 205 1.31 -7.68 -8.57
C THR A 205 1.02 -7.00 -9.90
N ILE A 206 0.57 -5.75 -9.83
CA ILE A 206 0.54 -4.80 -10.95
C ILE A 206 1.60 -3.76 -10.64
N ILE A 207 2.63 -3.67 -11.47
CA ILE A 207 3.75 -2.74 -11.29
C ILE A 207 3.73 -1.74 -12.46
N LYS A 208 3.75 -0.45 -12.14
CA LYS A 208 3.85 0.64 -13.14
C LYS A 208 5.04 1.52 -12.84
N GLN A 209 5.92 1.71 -13.82
CA GLN A 209 6.94 2.75 -13.75
C GLN A 209 6.34 4.07 -14.20
N ILE A 210 6.62 5.14 -13.45
CA ILE A 210 5.92 6.41 -13.58
C ILE A 210 6.81 7.45 -14.27
N TYR A 211 6.30 7.98 -15.40
CA TYR A 211 6.98 8.94 -16.28
C TYR A 211 8.33 8.48 -16.85
N GLU A 212 8.47 7.17 -17.05
CA GLU A 212 9.53 6.62 -17.90
C GLU A 212 9.19 6.86 -19.38
N ASP A 213 10.25 6.94 -20.18
CA ASP A 213 10.17 7.09 -21.64
C ASP A 213 9.93 5.73 -22.32
#